data_AF-A0A2N2H0K3-F1
#
_entry.id   AF-A0A2N2H0K3-F1
#
_cell.length_a   1.000
_cell.length_b   1.000
_cell.length_c   1.000
_cell.angle_alpha   90.00
_cell.angle_beta   90.00
_cell.angle_gamma   90.00
#
_symmetry.space_group_name_H-M   'P 1'
#
loop_
_entity.id
_entity.type
_entity.pdbx_description
1 polymer ?
#
loop_
_entity_poly.entity_id
_entity_poly.type
_entity_poly.pdbx_seq_one_letter_code
_entity_poly.pdbx_strand_id
1 'polypeptide(L)'
;MKKQSGFTLIELMIVVVIIGILAAIAIPSFLRYIASSKASEVPNQLKAIYDGSVSYIEDPKNHLDPATGEPVAIAFPVTVSWTPNAFAAGCCSGTRPQKCTPKVGVVNGYDPVAWTGDATWKKLKFELRDPHLYVYGYSSTATAFKAAAKGDISCNGTKEYYWRGGTYANGVVTGTAEIVKTDDPANAGQ
;
A
#
# COMPACT_ATOMS: atom_id res chain seq x y z
N MET A 1 -26.45 -18.04 59.69
CA MET A 1 -25.15 -18.33 59.05
C MET A 1 -25.35 -18.42 57.55
N LYS A 2 -24.80 -17.49 56.76
CA LYS A 2 -24.86 -17.57 55.28
C LYS A 2 -23.90 -18.67 54.82
N LYS A 3 -24.40 -19.72 54.16
CA LYS A 3 -23.56 -20.72 53.48
C LYS A 3 -22.74 -19.99 52.41
N GLN A 4 -21.41 -19.94 52.56
CA GLN A 4 -20.53 -19.55 51.47
C GLN A 4 -20.51 -20.72 50.47
N SER A 5 -21.14 -20.56 49.32
CA SER A 5 -20.92 -21.45 48.19
C SER A 5 -19.60 -21.07 47.53
N GLY A 6 -18.54 -21.84 47.78
CA GLY A 6 -17.28 -21.70 47.08
C GLY A 6 -17.37 -22.29 45.66
N PHE A 7 -16.64 -21.67 44.73
CA PHE A 7 -16.46 -22.17 43.36
C PHE A 7 -15.68 -23.50 43.39
N THR A 8 -16.10 -24.50 42.62
CA THR A 8 -15.36 -25.77 42.55
C THR A 8 -14.19 -25.68 41.59
N LEU A 9 -13.09 -26.40 41.88
CA LEU A 9 -11.94 -26.50 40.96
C LEU A 9 -12.35 -27.10 39.61
N ILE A 10 -13.34 -28.00 39.59
CA ILE A 10 -13.83 -28.64 38.37
C ILE A 10 -14.62 -27.66 37.48
N GLU A 11 -15.44 -26.76 38.07
CA GLU A 11 -16.10 -25.69 37.31
C GLU A 11 -15.07 -24.80 36.63
N LEU A 12 -14.00 -24.45 37.35
CA LEU A 12 -12.93 -23.64 36.78
C LEU A 12 -12.20 -24.37 35.63
N MET A 13 -11.93 -25.67 35.77
CA MET A 13 -11.28 -26.47 34.72
C MET A 13 -12.09 -26.51 33.43
N ILE A 14 -13.40 -26.75 33.51
CA ILE A 14 -14.26 -26.81 32.33
C ILE A 14 -14.31 -25.45 31.63
N VAL A 15 -14.40 -24.35 32.39
CA VAL A 15 -14.41 -22.99 31.83
C VAL A 15 -13.13 -22.70 31.07
N VAL A 16 -11.95 -23.05 31.62
CA VAL A 16 -10.66 -22.85 30.93
C VAL A 16 -10.58 -23.66 29.63
N VAL A 17 -11.10 -24.90 29.62
CA VAL A 17 -11.13 -25.74 28.42
C VAL A 17 -12.02 -25.11 27.34
N ILE A 18 -13.22 -24.64 27.69
CA ILE A 18 -14.13 -23.99 26.74
C ILE A 18 -13.49 -22.72 26.18
N ILE A 19 -12.89 -21.87 27.02
CA ILE A 19 -12.17 -20.67 26.58
C ILE A 19 -11.01 -21.02 25.65
N GLY A 20 -10.28 -22.10 25.93
CA GLY A 20 -9.19 -22.60 25.09
C GLY A 20 -9.65 -22.98 23.67
N ILE A 21 -10.76 -23.71 23.55
CA ILE A 21 -11.32 -24.11 22.25
C ILE A 21 -11.80 -22.88 21.47
N LEU A 22 -12.51 -21.96 22.13
CA LEU A 22 -12.98 -20.73 21.49
C LEU A 22 -11.81 -19.85 21.01
N ALA A 23 -10.76 -19.71 21.82
CA ALA A 23 -9.58 -18.93 21.47
C ALA A 23 -8.85 -19.53 20.25
N ALA A 24 -8.71 -20.85 20.18
CA ALA A 24 -8.03 -21.52 19.06
C ALA A 24 -8.70 -21.24 17.69
N ILE A 25 -10.03 -21.14 17.66
CA ILE A 25 -10.79 -20.83 16.43
C ILE A 25 -10.81 -19.31 16.17
N ALA A 26 -10.98 -18.50 17.21
CA ALA A 26 -11.16 -17.06 17.08
C ALA A 26 -9.87 -16.32 16.69
N ILE A 27 -8.72 -16.70 17.25
CA ILE A 27 -7.43 -16.03 17.04
C ILE A 27 -7.05 -15.94 15.54
N PRO A 28 -7.00 -17.03 14.75
CA PRO A 28 -6.57 -16.94 13.36
C PRO A 28 -7.53 -16.09 12.50
N SER A 29 -8.84 -16.17 12.78
CA SER A 29 -9.85 -15.34 12.12
C SER A 29 -9.66 -13.85 12.43
N PHE A 30 -9.45 -13.53 13.70
CA PHE A 30 -9.22 -12.15 14.15
C PHE A 30 -7.93 -11.55 13.57
N LEU A 31 -6.85 -12.34 13.48
CA LEU A 31 -5.60 -11.91 12.84
C LEU A 31 -5.79 -11.58 11.35
N ARG A 32 -6.56 -12.39 10.61
CA ARG A 32 -6.91 -12.11 9.22
C ARG A 32 -7.75 -10.83 9.09
N TYR A 33 -8.72 -10.64 9.97
CA TYR A 33 -9.55 -9.43 9.99
C TYR A 33 -8.71 -8.16 10.20
N ILE A 34 -7.74 -8.18 11.13
CA ILE A 34 -6.81 -7.06 11.33
C ILE A 34 -5.96 -6.83 10.09
N ALA A 35 -5.48 -7.89 9.44
CA ALA A 35 -4.68 -7.77 8.22
C ALA A 35 -5.47 -7.16 7.05
N SER A 36 -6.71 -7.61 6.82
CA SER A 36 -7.59 -7.02 5.82
C SER A 36 -7.94 -5.56 6.11
N SER A 37 -8.17 -5.22 7.39
CA SER A 37 -8.42 -3.83 7.83
C SER A 37 -7.22 -2.92 7.61
N LYS A 38 -6.00 -3.48 7.59
CA LYS A 38 -4.77 -2.76 7.26
C LYS A 38 -4.59 -2.60 5.75
N ALA A 39 -4.93 -3.65 4.99
CA ALA A 39 -4.87 -3.63 3.52
C ALA A 39 -5.89 -2.67 2.88
N SER A 40 -6.92 -2.21 3.61
CA SER A 40 -7.95 -1.32 3.08
C SER A 40 -7.47 0.08 2.70
N GLU A 41 -6.24 0.48 3.06
CA GLU A 41 -5.65 1.74 2.57
C GLU A 41 -5.23 1.66 1.10
N VAL A 42 -4.79 0.48 0.67
CA VAL A 42 -4.18 0.27 -0.66
C VAL A 42 -5.13 0.64 -1.80
N PRO A 43 -6.43 0.27 -1.77
CA PRO A 43 -7.31 0.59 -2.88
C PRO A 43 -7.50 2.07 -3.16
N ASN A 44 -7.61 2.87 -2.11
CA ASN A 44 -7.78 4.31 -2.26
C ASN A 44 -6.52 4.95 -2.85
N GLN A 45 -5.34 4.52 -2.40
CA GLN A 45 -4.08 5.07 -2.87
C GLN A 45 -3.75 4.62 -4.31
N LEU A 46 -3.93 3.35 -4.64
CA LEU A 46 -3.74 2.87 -6.02
C LEU A 46 -4.75 3.48 -6.99
N LYS A 47 -5.97 3.77 -6.54
CA LYS A 47 -6.94 4.52 -7.33
C LYS A 47 -6.49 5.96 -7.57
N ALA A 48 -5.98 6.65 -6.54
CA ALA A 48 -5.47 8.02 -6.70
C ALA A 48 -4.32 8.07 -7.71
N ILE A 49 -3.37 7.13 -7.65
CA ILE A 49 -2.27 7.04 -8.62
C ILE A 49 -2.81 6.76 -10.03
N TYR A 50 -3.76 5.82 -10.17
CA TYR A 50 -4.38 5.48 -11.45
C TYR A 50 -5.09 6.69 -12.07
N ASP A 51 -5.94 7.38 -11.31
CA ASP A 51 -6.66 8.56 -11.77
C ASP A 51 -5.67 9.69 -12.13
N GLY A 52 -4.57 9.83 -11.38
CA GLY A 52 -3.47 10.73 -11.70
C GLY A 52 -2.80 10.40 -13.04
N SER A 53 -2.59 9.12 -13.35
CA SER A 53 -2.04 8.67 -14.64
C SER A 53 -2.98 8.94 -15.80
N VAL A 54 -4.29 8.73 -15.61
CA VAL A 54 -5.31 9.06 -16.62
C VAL A 54 -5.33 10.57 -16.87
N SER A 55 -5.42 11.37 -15.81
CA SER A 55 -5.39 12.83 -15.90
C SER A 55 -4.08 13.35 -16.53
N TYR A 56 -2.96 12.68 -16.29
CA TYR A 56 -1.69 13.04 -16.90
C TYR A 56 -1.72 12.90 -18.42
N ILE A 57 -2.30 11.79 -18.92
CA ILE A 57 -2.47 11.55 -20.36
C ILE A 57 -3.47 12.53 -20.98
N GLU A 58 -4.55 12.83 -20.28
CA GLU A 58 -5.62 13.72 -20.79
C GLU A 58 -5.21 15.19 -20.88
N ASP A 59 -4.28 15.66 -20.03
CA ASP A 59 -3.83 17.05 -20.04
C ASP A 59 -2.77 17.29 -21.14
N PRO A 60 -3.08 18.05 -22.21
CA PRO A 60 -2.15 18.27 -23.31
C PRO A 60 -0.85 18.96 -22.89
N LYS A 61 -0.86 19.73 -21.80
CA LYS A 61 0.32 20.45 -21.31
C LYS A 61 1.42 19.52 -20.82
N ASN A 62 1.07 18.29 -20.45
CA ASN A 62 2.03 17.27 -20.03
C ASN A 62 2.78 16.62 -21.21
N HIS A 63 2.31 16.86 -22.43
CA HIS A 63 2.87 16.31 -23.68
C HIS A 63 3.43 17.42 -24.57
N LEU A 64 4.04 18.42 -23.94
CA LEU A 64 4.82 19.46 -24.62
C LEU A 64 6.29 19.34 -24.23
N ASP A 65 7.19 19.61 -25.18
CA ASP A 65 8.61 19.73 -24.91
C ASP A 65 8.85 20.97 -24.03
N PRO A 66 9.50 20.85 -22.85
CA PRO A 66 9.73 21.99 -21.97
C PRO A 66 10.61 23.10 -22.55
N ALA A 67 11.46 22.80 -23.53
CA ALA A 67 12.39 23.74 -24.14
C ALA A 67 11.79 24.47 -25.34
N THR A 68 10.99 23.79 -26.17
CA THR A 68 10.44 24.35 -27.41
C THR A 68 8.95 24.68 -27.33
N GLY A 69 8.21 24.06 -26.40
CA GLY A 69 6.75 24.15 -26.32
C GLY A 69 6.01 23.34 -27.39
N GLU A 70 6.74 22.59 -28.23
CA GLU A 70 6.16 21.78 -29.31
C GLU A 70 5.53 20.49 -28.76
N PRO A 71 4.47 19.96 -29.40
CA PRO A 71 3.87 18.69 -29.01
C PRO A 71 4.87 17.52 -29.08
N VAL A 72 4.93 16.72 -28.03
CA VAL A 72 5.66 15.45 -27.99
C VAL A 72 4.71 14.26 -27.99
N ALA A 73 5.25 13.07 -28.27
CA ALA A 73 4.47 11.85 -28.21
C ALA A 73 3.86 11.65 -26.80
N ILE A 74 2.55 11.38 -26.78
CA ILE A 74 1.84 11.07 -25.53
C ILE A 74 2.48 9.84 -24.90
N ALA A 75 2.93 10.00 -23.66
CA ALA A 75 3.55 8.94 -22.88
C ALA A 75 3.25 9.12 -21.39
N PHE A 76 3.28 8.04 -20.61
CA PHE A 76 3.21 8.13 -19.14
C PHE A 76 4.50 8.75 -18.55
N PRO A 77 4.46 9.33 -17.34
CA PRO A 77 5.66 9.81 -16.67
C PRO A 77 6.60 8.64 -16.37
N VAL A 78 7.90 8.91 -16.23
CA VAL A 78 8.93 7.88 -16.02
C VAL A 78 8.71 7.05 -14.75
N THR A 79 9.25 5.83 -14.73
CA THR A 79 9.22 4.93 -13.57
C THR A 79 9.85 5.58 -12.34
N VAL A 80 9.17 5.48 -11.20
CA VAL A 80 9.69 5.80 -9.86
C VAL A 80 9.76 4.52 -9.03
N SER A 81 10.86 4.36 -8.30
CA SER A 81 11.05 3.22 -7.41
C SER A 81 10.14 3.30 -6.18
N TRP A 82 10.22 2.29 -5.33
CA TRP A 82 9.49 2.24 -4.06
C TRP A 82 9.72 3.51 -3.24
N THR A 83 8.63 4.16 -2.86
CA THR A 83 8.60 5.42 -2.12
C THR A 83 7.83 5.24 -0.82
N PRO A 84 8.42 5.61 0.33
CA PRO A 84 9.82 5.97 0.51
C PRO A 84 10.82 4.83 0.18
N ASN A 85 12.02 5.22 -0.28
CA ASN A 85 13.10 4.31 -0.70
C ASN A 85 13.69 3.45 0.43
N ALA A 86 13.35 3.74 1.68
CA ALA A 86 13.77 3.01 2.88
C ALA A 86 12.60 2.29 3.56
N PHE A 87 12.00 1.31 2.88
CA PHE A 87 11.00 0.41 3.50
C PHE A 87 11.55 -0.34 4.74
N ALA A 88 12.86 -0.57 4.79
CA ALA A 88 13.47 -1.56 5.68
C ALA A 88 13.58 -1.14 7.17
N ALA A 89 13.62 0.15 7.51
CA ALA A 89 13.97 0.55 8.88
C ALA A 89 12.77 0.92 9.78
N GLY A 90 11.58 1.22 9.21
CA GLY A 90 10.47 1.83 9.96
C GLY A 90 9.11 1.15 9.87
N CYS A 91 8.87 0.28 8.88
CA CYS A 91 7.55 -0.33 8.67
C CYS A 91 7.28 -1.55 9.58
N CYS A 92 8.32 -2.06 10.25
CA CYS A 92 8.23 -3.20 11.16
C CYS A 92 9.09 -2.96 12.39
N SER A 93 8.54 -3.23 13.58
CA SER A 93 9.28 -3.28 14.85
C SER A 93 9.11 -4.67 15.46
N GLY A 94 10.11 -5.53 15.29
CA GLY A 94 10.00 -6.95 15.61
C GLY A 94 8.88 -7.61 14.80
N THR A 95 7.93 -8.27 15.47
CA THR A 95 6.77 -8.96 14.85
C THR A 95 5.53 -8.07 14.71
N ARG A 96 5.64 -6.76 14.97
CA ARG A 96 4.51 -5.83 14.91
C ARG A 96 4.64 -4.90 13.71
N PRO A 97 3.65 -4.86 12.80
CA PRO A 97 3.61 -3.87 11.74
C PRO A 97 3.46 -2.48 12.33
N GLN A 98 4.31 -1.58 11.88
CA GLN A 98 4.26 -0.17 12.19
C GLN A 98 3.94 0.59 10.90
N LYS A 99 3.33 1.77 11.03
CA LYS A 99 3.17 2.63 9.87
C LYS A 99 4.55 3.10 9.43
N CYS A 100 4.91 2.82 8.19
CA CYS A 100 6.07 3.38 7.53
C CYS A 100 6.07 4.90 7.71
N THR A 101 7.13 5.43 8.31
CA THR A 101 7.36 6.87 8.29
C THR A 101 7.86 7.24 6.90
N PRO A 102 7.30 8.29 6.26
CA PRO A 102 7.77 8.82 4.97
C PRO A 102 9.29 9.05 4.84
N LYS A 103 10.09 9.10 5.92
CA LYS A 103 11.58 8.99 5.90
C LYS A 103 12.16 8.63 7.27
N VAL A 104 13.38 8.10 7.25
CA VAL A 104 14.25 7.96 8.43
C VAL A 104 15.04 9.26 8.64
N GLY A 105 14.88 9.91 9.80
CA GLY A 105 15.74 11.03 10.22
C GLY A 105 15.20 12.45 10.01
N VAL A 106 13.90 12.66 9.85
CA VAL A 106 13.29 14.01 9.80
C VAL A 106 12.28 14.20 10.94
N VAL A 107 12.40 15.32 11.67
CA VAL A 107 11.44 15.80 12.66
C VAL A 107 10.08 16.06 11.99
N ASN A 108 8.99 15.53 12.56
CA ASN A 108 7.60 15.57 12.06
C ASN A 108 7.20 14.52 11.01
N GLY A 109 8.05 13.54 10.69
CA GLY A 109 7.60 12.28 10.06
C GLY A 109 7.14 12.37 8.60
N TYR A 110 7.31 13.48 7.89
CA TYR A 110 7.00 13.63 6.46
C TYR A 110 8.27 13.87 5.62
N ASP A 111 8.34 13.28 4.42
CA ASP A 111 9.44 13.49 3.47
C ASP A 111 8.96 14.21 2.20
N PRO A 112 9.09 15.54 2.13
CA PRO A 112 8.77 16.27 0.91
C PRO A 112 9.70 15.89 -0.24
N VAL A 113 10.92 15.40 0.02
CA VAL A 113 11.90 15.08 -1.04
C VAL A 113 11.50 13.82 -1.80
N ALA A 114 11.05 12.77 -1.09
CA ALA A 114 10.62 11.52 -1.71
C ALA A 114 9.29 11.64 -2.47
N TRP A 115 8.38 12.53 -2.04
CA TRP A 115 7.06 12.70 -2.68
C TRP A 115 7.01 13.93 -3.59
N THR A 116 7.11 15.13 -3.04
CA THR A 116 6.97 16.38 -3.81
C THR A 116 8.21 16.75 -4.63
N GLY A 117 9.37 16.20 -4.26
CA GLY A 117 10.63 16.37 -4.99
C GLY A 117 10.76 15.45 -6.19
N ASP A 118 10.04 14.33 -6.21
CA ASP A 118 10.06 13.39 -7.34
C ASP A 118 9.20 13.90 -8.50
N ALA A 119 9.78 13.90 -9.70
CA ALA A 119 9.12 14.43 -10.89
C ALA A 119 7.87 13.62 -11.29
N THR A 120 7.87 12.30 -11.06
CA THR A 120 6.75 11.42 -11.40
C THR A 120 5.61 11.60 -10.41
N TRP A 121 5.88 11.56 -9.10
CA TRP A 121 4.82 11.78 -8.10
C TRP A 121 4.17 13.15 -8.22
N LYS A 122 4.96 14.19 -8.49
CA LYS A 122 4.45 15.54 -8.77
C LYS A 122 3.54 15.58 -10.00
N LYS A 123 3.91 14.91 -11.09
CA LYS A 123 3.12 14.81 -12.33
C LYS A 123 1.81 14.04 -12.13
N LEU A 124 1.84 13.01 -11.30
CA LEU A 124 0.66 12.20 -10.92
C LEU A 124 -0.19 12.87 -9.84
N LYS A 125 0.24 14.01 -9.28
CA LYS A 125 -0.41 14.73 -8.17
C LYS A 125 -0.66 13.83 -6.97
N PHE A 126 0.26 12.89 -6.72
CA PHE A 126 0.16 11.91 -5.65
C PHE A 126 1.21 12.19 -4.56
N GLU A 127 0.77 12.23 -3.31
CA GLU A 127 1.65 12.28 -2.15
C GLU A 127 1.01 11.61 -0.94
N LEU A 128 1.85 11.05 -0.06
CA LEU A 128 1.42 10.56 1.24
C LEU A 128 2.06 11.37 2.35
N ARG A 129 1.21 12.13 3.04
CA ARG A 129 1.63 12.98 4.17
C ARG A 129 1.64 12.22 5.48
N ASP A 130 0.70 11.30 5.65
CA ASP A 130 0.53 10.54 6.88
C ASP A 130 1.34 9.23 6.86
N PRO A 131 1.71 8.70 8.04
CA PRO A 131 2.26 7.36 8.15
C PRO A 131 1.28 6.31 7.58
N HIS A 132 1.81 5.40 6.78
CA HIS A 132 1.10 4.46 5.91
C HIS A 132 1.71 3.06 6.08
N LEU A 133 0.96 1.99 5.85
CA LEU A 133 1.42 0.60 6.08
C LEU A 133 2.13 -0.01 4.87
N TYR A 134 1.88 0.54 3.68
CA TYR A 134 2.44 0.09 2.43
C TYR A 134 3.37 1.15 1.85
N VAL A 135 4.36 0.77 1.06
CA VAL A 135 5.10 1.70 0.19
C VAL A 135 4.60 1.60 -1.22
N TYR A 136 4.70 2.70 -1.97
CA TYR A 136 4.12 2.80 -3.30
C TYR A 136 5.19 2.98 -4.35
N GLY A 137 4.94 2.45 -5.55
CA GLY A 137 5.82 2.55 -6.69
C GLY A 137 5.00 2.77 -7.96
N TYR A 138 5.62 3.32 -8.98
CA TYR A 138 5.00 3.53 -10.28
C TYR A 138 5.97 3.11 -11.37
N SER A 139 5.60 2.13 -12.19
CA SER A 139 6.37 1.75 -13.36
C SER A 139 5.59 2.04 -14.63
N SER A 140 6.30 2.43 -15.68
CA SER A 140 5.67 2.83 -16.93
C SER A 140 6.55 2.53 -18.14
N THR A 141 5.85 2.41 -19.26
CA THR A 141 6.38 2.55 -20.62
C THR A 141 5.63 3.69 -21.30
N ALA A 142 5.92 3.96 -22.58
CA ALA A 142 5.18 4.97 -23.33
C ALA A 142 3.66 4.70 -23.37
N THR A 143 3.24 3.43 -23.43
CA THR A 143 1.84 3.04 -23.66
C THR A 143 1.21 2.26 -22.50
N ALA A 144 1.93 2.03 -21.40
CA ALA A 144 1.38 1.31 -20.25
C ALA A 144 1.96 1.82 -18.94
N PHE A 145 1.23 1.61 -17.86
CA PHE A 145 1.73 1.83 -16.51
C PHE A 145 1.20 0.80 -15.53
N LYS A 146 1.91 0.66 -14.41
CA LYS A 146 1.49 -0.06 -13.21
C LYS A 146 1.81 0.80 -11.99
N ALA A 147 0.77 1.12 -11.22
CA ALA A 147 0.90 1.58 -9.86
C ALA A 147 0.94 0.36 -8.93
N ALA A 148 1.93 0.30 -8.04
CA ALA A 148 2.12 -0.83 -7.16
C ALA A 148 2.22 -0.38 -5.69
N ALA A 149 1.79 -1.25 -4.79
CA ALA A 149 1.94 -1.10 -3.34
C ALA A 149 2.57 -2.38 -2.77
N LYS A 150 3.46 -2.22 -1.79
CA LYS A 150 4.18 -3.31 -1.12
C LYS A 150 4.18 -3.11 0.37
N GLY A 151 3.86 -4.14 1.14
CA GLY A 151 3.82 -4.07 2.61
C GLY A 151 4.14 -5.41 3.26
N ASP A 152 4.52 -5.38 4.54
CA ASP A 152 4.73 -6.58 5.37
C ASP A 152 3.87 -6.43 6.63
N ILE A 153 2.62 -6.87 6.55
CA ILE A 153 1.66 -6.75 7.66
C ILE A 153 2.01 -7.66 8.83
N SER A 154 2.68 -8.77 8.56
CA SER A 154 3.07 -9.76 9.58
C SER A 154 4.43 -9.48 10.20
N CYS A 155 5.23 -8.61 9.61
CA CYS A 155 6.64 -8.37 9.96
C CYS A 155 7.45 -9.65 10.11
N ASN A 156 7.21 -10.59 9.20
CA ASN A 156 7.90 -11.88 9.14
C ASN A 156 8.80 -11.99 7.90
N GLY A 157 8.96 -10.90 7.13
CA GLY A 157 9.70 -10.86 5.88
C GLY A 157 8.89 -11.25 4.65
N THR A 158 7.68 -11.79 4.82
CA THR A 158 6.75 -12.07 3.72
C THR A 158 6.03 -10.78 3.34
N LYS A 159 6.29 -10.31 2.13
CA LYS A 159 5.69 -9.07 1.61
C LYS A 159 4.46 -9.41 0.78
N GLU A 160 3.42 -8.62 0.97
CA GLU A 160 2.26 -8.59 0.08
C GLU A 160 2.43 -7.49 -0.95
N TYR A 161 2.03 -7.78 -2.18
CA TYR A 161 2.04 -6.81 -3.27
C TYR A 161 0.63 -6.64 -3.82
N TYR A 162 0.34 -5.41 -4.19
CA TYR A 162 -0.89 -5.02 -4.85
C TYR A 162 -0.52 -4.15 -6.03
N TRP A 163 -1.22 -4.29 -7.14
CA TRP A 163 -1.00 -3.41 -8.27
C TRP A 163 -2.27 -3.15 -9.05
N ARG A 164 -2.27 -2.01 -9.73
CA ARG A 164 -3.30 -1.60 -10.68
C ARG A 164 -2.60 -0.93 -11.86
N GLY A 165 -3.03 -1.24 -13.07
CA GLY A 165 -2.38 -0.73 -14.27
C GLY A 165 -3.36 -0.31 -15.34
N GLY A 166 -2.83 0.41 -16.33
CA GLY A 166 -3.56 0.82 -17.51
C GLY A 166 -2.67 0.81 -18.74
N THR A 167 -3.30 0.67 -19.90
CA THR A 167 -2.69 0.83 -21.22
C THR A 167 -3.35 2.01 -21.92
N TYR A 168 -2.55 2.76 -22.66
CA TYR A 168 -2.99 3.84 -23.52
C TYR A 168 -2.98 3.36 -24.97
N ALA A 169 -4.14 3.37 -25.60
CA ALA A 169 -4.31 3.04 -27.01
C ALA A 169 -5.49 3.82 -27.58
N ASN A 170 -5.37 4.27 -28.84
CA ASN A 170 -6.45 4.96 -29.56
C ASN A 170 -7.05 6.16 -28.81
N GLY A 171 -6.22 6.93 -28.10
CA GLY A 171 -6.67 8.13 -27.37
C GLY A 171 -7.37 7.85 -26.04
N VAL A 172 -7.43 6.60 -25.58
CA VAL A 172 -8.10 6.23 -24.33
C VAL A 172 -7.16 5.42 -23.44
N VAL A 173 -7.18 5.70 -22.14
CA VAL A 173 -6.56 4.85 -21.14
C VAL A 173 -7.56 3.79 -20.70
N THR A 174 -7.23 2.52 -20.92
CA THR A 174 -8.02 1.37 -20.44
C THR A 174 -7.22 0.66 -19.36
N GLY A 175 -7.84 0.31 -18.24
CA GLY A 175 -7.11 -0.34 -17.13
C GLY A 175 -7.85 -1.46 -16.46
N THR A 176 -7.18 -2.09 -15.50
CA THR A 176 -7.79 -3.13 -14.68
C THR A 176 -8.90 -2.52 -13.82
N ALA A 177 -10.09 -3.12 -13.89
CA ALA A 177 -11.24 -2.71 -13.09
C ALA A 177 -10.99 -2.92 -11.58
N GLU A 178 -10.24 -3.97 -11.24
CA GLU A 178 -9.90 -4.35 -9.88
C GLU A 178 -8.39 -4.27 -9.62
N ILE A 179 -8.03 -4.17 -8.34
CA ILE A 179 -6.65 -4.25 -7.87
C ILE A 179 -6.27 -5.72 -7.74
N VAL A 180 -5.11 -6.06 -8.28
CA VAL A 180 -4.60 -7.43 -8.26
C VAL A 180 -3.66 -7.58 -7.07
N LYS A 181 -3.96 -8.53 -6.17
CA LYS A 181 -3.04 -8.98 -5.11
C LYS A 181 -2.11 -10.06 -5.67
N THR A 182 -0.82 -9.97 -5.36
CA THR A 182 0.20 -10.96 -5.74
C THR A 182 1.25 -11.10 -4.63
N ASP A 183 1.81 -12.28 -4.49
CA ASP A 183 2.93 -12.55 -3.57
C ASP A 183 4.29 -12.43 -4.28
N ASP A 184 4.29 -12.40 -5.61
CA ASP A 184 5.48 -12.25 -6.45
C ASP A 184 5.73 -10.77 -6.82
N PRO A 185 6.89 -10.20 -6.45
CA PRO A 185 7.26 -8.83 -6.83
C PRO A 185 7.28 -8.59 -8.35
N ALA A 186 7.67 -9.59 -9.16
CA ALA A 186 7.77 -9.44 -10.61
C ALA A 186 6.40 -9.17 -11.25
N ASN A 187 5.34 -9.77 -10.68
CA ASN A 187 3.97 -9.58 -11.15
C ASN A 187 3.42 -8.18 -10.80
N ALA A 188 3.90 -7.58 -9.72
CA ALA A 188 3.59 -6.19 -9.34
C ALA A 188 4.26 -5.15 -10.26
N GLY A 189 5.21 -5.57 -11.10
CA GLY A 189 5.72 -4.78 -12.22
C GLY A 189 6.81 -3.77 -11.88
N GLN A 190 7.67 -4.08 -10.91
CA GLN A 190 8.93 -3.36 -10.69
C GLN A 190 10.12 -4.30 -10.76
#